data_AF-A0A2N2TAZ2-F1
#
_entry.id   AF-A0A2N2TAZ2-F1
#
_cell.length_a   1.000
_cell.length_b   1.000
_cell.length_c   1.000
_cell.angle_alpha   90.00
_cell.angle_beta   90.00
_cell.angle_gamma   90.00
#
_symmetry.space_group_name_H-M   'P 1'
#
loop_
_entity.id
_entity.type
_entity.pdbx_description
1 polymer ?
#
loop_
_entity_poly.entity_id
_entity_poly.type
_entity_poly.pdbx_seq_one_letter_code
_entity_poly.pdbx_strand_id
1 'polypeptide(L)'
;MKKAFLGVGVALAALLCGCEKPAAEEKVHTVSEFKTNNELLQEFLKKCNENPGELRDEPNCINVTMAAQMLVLEHRKKLNQGGWSRQPE
;
A
#
# COMPACT_ATOMS: atom_id res chain seq x y z
N MET A 1 -45.87 3.08 -49.69
CA MET A 1 -44.68 3.95 -49.77
C MET A 1 -44.14 4.15 -48.36
N LYS A 2 -43.27 3.27 -47.85
CA LYS A 2 -41.81 3.46 -47.73
C LYS A 2 -41.39 4.85 -47.25
N LYS A 3 -41.25 5.05 -45.93
CA LYS A 3 -40.17 5.86 -45.33
C LYS A 3 -39.78 5.24 -43.98
N ALA A 4 -38.77 4.38 -44.04
CA ALA A 4 -37.98 3.93 -42.91
C ALA A 4 -36.69 4.75 -42.90
N PHE A 5 -36.36 5.38 -41.78
CA PHE A 5 -35.00 5.81 -41.38
C PHE A 5 -35.07 6.03 -39.87
N LEU A 6 -34.86 5.00 -39.03
CA LEU A 6 -33.55 4.63 -38.46
C LEU A 6 -32.75 5.86 -38.01
N GLY A 7 -32.88 6.16 -36.73
CA GLY A 7 -32.04 7.10 -35.97
C GLY A 7 -31.80 6.57 -34.56
N VAL A 8 -31.51 5.27 -34.44
CA VAL A 8 -30.94 4.71 -33.21
C VAL A 8 -29.46 5.05 -33.25
N GLY A 9 -28.99 5.95 -32.38
CA GLY A 9 -27.58 6.27 -32.42
C GLY A 9 -27.06 7.34 -31.49
N VAL A 10 -27.53 7.46 -30.25
CA VAL A 10 -26.71 8.01 -29.14
C VAL A 10 -27.25 7.45 -27.81
N ALA A 11 -26.78 6.28 -27.37
CA ALA A 11 -27.02 5.83 -26.00
C ALA A 11 -25.96 4.81 -25.53
N LEU A 12 -24.70 4.96 -25.95
CA LEU A 12 -23.61 4.07 -25.54
C LEU A 12 -22.53 4.80 -24.73
N ALA A 13 -22.91 5.74 -23.87
CA ALA A 13 -21.99 6.47 -23.00
C ALA A 13 -22.17 6.19 -21.49
N ALA A 14 -23.18 5.41 -21.09
CA ALA A 14 -23.52 5.23 -19.67
C ALA A 14 -22.80 4.05 -18.98
N LEU A 15 -21.98 3.27 -19.69
CA LEU A 15 -21.36 2.04 -19.15
C LEU A 15 -19.92 2.21 -18.65
N LEU A 16 -19.45 3.45 -18.45
CA LEU A 16 -18.17 3.73 -17.78
C LEU A 16 -18.30 3.98 -16.27
N CYS A 17 -19.46 3.67 -15.68
CA CYS A 17 -19.51 3.50 -14.22
C CYS A 17 -18.76 2.22 -13.89
N GLY A 18 -17.46 2.36 -13.58
CA GLY A 18 -16.70 1.32 -12.91
C GLY A 18 -17.49 0.90 -11.69
N CYS A 19 -18.07 -0.30 -11.75
CA CYS A 19 -18.67 -0.93 -10.59
C CYS A 19 -17.50 -1.41 -9.74
N GLU A 20 -16.86 -0.47 -9.05
CA GLU A 20 -15.95 -0.76 -7.96
C GLU A 20 -16.83 -1.47 -6.92
N LYS A 21 -16.80 -2.80 -6.93
CA LYS A 21 -17.27 -3.58 -5.79
C LYS A 21 -16.67 -2.88 -4.57
N PRO A 22 -17.45 -2.54 -3.52
CA PRO A 22 -16.86 -2.03 -2.30
C PRO A 22 -15.83 -3.07 -1.89
N ALA A 23 -14.55 -2.76 -2.10
CA ALA A 23 -13.48 -3.60 -1.62
C ALA A 23 -13.77 -3.70 -0.13
N ALA A 24 -13.88 -4.92 0.39
CA ALA A 24 -13.92 -5.09 1.84
C ALA A 24 -12.76 -4.26 2.36
N GLU A 25 -13.05 -3.21 3.14
CA GLU A 25 -12.01 -2.31 3.61
C GLU A 25 -10.96 -3.15 4.30
N GLU A 26 -9.75 -3.16 3.74
CA GLU A 26 -8.64 -3.89 4.34
C GLU A 26 -8.44 -3.32 5.74
N LYS A 27 -8.32 -4.20 6.74
CA LYS A 27 -8.05 -3.78 8.11
C LYS A 27 -6.85 -2.82 8.11
N VAL A 28 -7.03 -1.64 8.69
CA VAL A 28 -5.93 -0.71 8.91
C VAL A 28 -5.10 -1.21 10.10
N HIS A 29 -3.86 -1.57 9.84
CA HIS A 29 -2.90 -2.03 10.84
C HIS A 29 -2.08 -0.85 11.38
N THR A 30 -1.87 -0.84 12.69
CA THR A 30 -1.05 0.17 13.36
C THR A 30 0.44 -0.06 13.14
N VAL A 31 1.24 1.00 13.29
CA VAL A 31 2.71 0.90 13.26
C VAL A 31 3.23 -0.13 14.28
N SER A 32 2.61 -0.21 15.46
CA SER A 32 3.04 -1.16 16.50
C SER A 32 2.80 -2.60 16.08
N GLU A 33 1.66 -2.92 15.46
CA GLU A 33 1.37 -4.27 14.96
C GLU A 33 2.43 -4.70 13.94
N PHE A 34 2.76 -3.83 12.98
CA PHE A 34 3.81 -4.08 11.99
C PHE A 34 5.19 -4.29 12.62
N LYS A 35 5.55 -3.52 13.65
CA LYS A 35 6.84 -3.69 14.34
C LYS A 35 6.97 -5.02 15.08
N THR A 36 5.85 -5.58 15.53
CA THR A 36 5.84 -6.83 16.32
C THR A 36 5.60 -8.09 15.49
N ASN A 37 5.16 -7.96 14.23
CA ASN A 37 4.87 -9.07 13.34
C ASN A 37 5.67 -8.92 12.03
N ASN A 38 6.77 -9.67 11.92
CA ASN A 38 7.64 -9.60 10.75
C ASN A 38 6.97 -10.14 9.47
N GLU A 39 6.13 -11.17 9.57
CA GLU A 39 5.43 -11.70 8.39
C GLU A 39 4.48 -10.67 7.79
N LEU A 40 3.66 -10.04 8.64
CA LEU A 40 2.76 -8.96 8.26
C LEU A 40 3.52 -7.76 7.69
N LEU A 41 4.66 -7.39 8.28
CA LEU A 41 5.53 -6.32 7.78
C LEU A 41 6.02 -6.62 6.36
N GLN A 42 6.55 -7.82 6.11
CA GLN A 42 7.09 -8.19 4.80
C GLN A 42 5.99 -8.27 3.74
N GLU A 43 4.83 -8.83 4.08
CA GLU A 43 3.68 -8.91 3.20
C GLU A 43 3.24 -7.51 2.72
N PHE A 44 3.04 -6.58 3.65
CA PHE A 44 2.59 -5.23 3.31
C PHE A 44 3.66 -4.41 2.62
N LEU A 45 4.95 -4.56 2.98
CA LEU A 45 6.03 -3.92 2.22
C LEU A 45 6.05 -4.40 0.78
N LYS A 46 5.86 -5.71 0.54
CA LYS A 46 5.78 -6.23 -0.82
C LYS A 46 4.58 -5.63 -1.55
N LYS A 47 3.39 -5.68 -0.95
CA LYS A 47 2.15 -5.12 -1.50
C LYS A 47 2.30 -3.64 -1.90
N CYS A 48 2.84 -2.82 -1.01
CA CYS A 48 3.01 -1.38 -1.26
C CYS A 48 4.04 -1.08 -2.37
N ASN A 49 4.97 -2.00 -2.64
CA ASN A 49 5.95 -1.87 -3.71
C ASN A 49 5.43 -2.33 -5.08
N GLU A 50 4.27 -2.98 -5.16
CA GLU A 50 3.68 -3.43 -6.43
C GLU A 50 3.17 -2.26 -7.28
N ASN A 51 2.65 -1.20 -6.64
CA ASN A 51 2.27 0.04 -7.30
C ASN A 51 2.53 1.27 -6.42
N PRO A 52 3.79 1.71 -6.30
CA PRO A 52 4.16 2.79 -5.38
C PRO A 52 3.47 4.13 -5.67
N GLY A 53 3.10 4.39 -6.93
CA GLY A 53 2.45 5.65 -7.31
C GLY A 53 1.04 5.77 -6.74
N GLU A 54 0.27 4.69 -6.83
CA GLU A 54 -1.11 4.63 -6.35
C GLU A 54 -1.20 4.31 -4.86
N LEU A 55 -0.36 3.40 -4.36
CA LEU A 55 -0.51 2.85 -3.01
C LEU A 55 0.23 3.65 -1.92
N ARG A 56 1.10 4.62 -2.26
CA ARG A 56 1.91 5.34 -1.26
C ARG A 56 1.10 6.09 -0.22
N ASP A 57 -0.10 6.55 -0.57
CA ASP A 57 -0.95 7.35 0.30
C ASP A 57 -1.99 6.47 1.05
N GLU A 58 -1.99 5.15 0.83
CA GLU A 58 -2.83 4.20 1.55
C GLU A 58 -2.41 4.08 3.03
N PRO A 59 -3.36 4.04 3.99
CA PRO A 59 -3.05 4.02 5.42
C PRO A 59 -2.08 2.90 5.85
N ASN A 60 -2.27 1.69 5.29
CA ASN A 60 -1.40 0.56 5.58
C ASN A 60 0.02 0.74 5.00
N CYS A 61 0.15 1.39 3.85
CA CYS A 61 1.44 1.66 3.23
C CYS A 61 2.24 2.75 3.96
N ILE A 62 1.54 3.75 4.51
CA ILE A 62 2.13 4.74 5.42
C ILE A 62 2.63 4.03 6.69
N ASN A 63 1.77 3.25 7.35
CA ASN A 63 2.08 2.62 8.63
C ASN A 63 3.21 1.58 8.52
N VAL A 64 3.21 0.72 7.48
CA VAL A 64 4.25 -0.29 7.28
C VAL A 64 5.60 0.35 6.98
N THR A 65 5.61 1.43 6.20
CA THR A 65 6.83 2.18 5.86
C THR A 65 7.41 2.87 7.09
N MET A 66 6.57 3.50 7.90
CA MET A 66 6.99 4.07 9.19
C MET A 66 7.57 2.99 10.12
N ALA A 67 6.91 1.84 10.24
CA ALA A 67 7.40 0.72 11.05
C ALA A 67 8.80 0.25 10.59
N ALA A 68 8.99 0.04 9.29
CA ALA A 68 10.28 -0.35 8.72
C ALA A 68 11.38 0.67 9.02
N GLN A 69 11.10 1.97 8.85
CA GLN A 69 12.05 3.04 9.17
C GLN A 69 12.43 3.04 10.66
N MET A 70 11.44 2.89 11.56
CA MET A 70 11.70 2.82 12.99
C MET A 70 12.57 1.62 13.36
N LEU A 71 12.32 0.43 12.80
CA LEU A 71 13.12 -0.76 13.05
C LEU A 71 14.59 -0.56 12.64
N VAL A 72 14.84 0.06 11.48
CA VAL A 72 16.19 0.40 11.03
C VAL A 72 16.88 1.37 12.01
N LEU A 73 16.17 2.41 12.43
CA LEU A 73 16.70 3.40 13.38
C LEU A 73 16.97 2.78 14.75
N GLU A 74 16.09 1.92 15.25
CA GLU A 74 16.27 1.19 16.50
C GLU A 74 17.45 0.23 16.44
N HIS A 75 17.59 -0.50 15.34
CA HIS A 75 18.75 -1.36 15.11
C HIS A 75 20.04 -0.54 15.10
N ARG A 76 20.07 0.57 14.35
CA ARG A 76 21.21 1.49 14.32
C ARG A 76 21.54 2.05 15.71
N LYS A 77 20.53 2.46 16.49
CA LYS A 77 20.72 2.94 17.86
C LYS A 77 21.36 1.86 18.73
N LYS A 78 20.90 0.61 18.65
CA LYS A 78 21.51 -0.52 19.39
C LYS A 78 22.97 -0.72 19.00
N LEU A 79 23.30 -0.66 17.70
CA LEU A 79 24.68 -0.77 17.23
C LEU A 79 25.55 0.39 17.74
N ASN A 80 25.03 1.62 17.71
CA ASN A 80 25.75 2.81 18.16
C ASN A 80 25.88 2.90 19.69
N GLN A 81 24.91 2.37 20.43
CA GLN A 81 24.92 2.32 21.90
C GLN A 81 25.97 1.33 22.44
N GLY A 82 26.37 0.32 21.66
CA GLY A 82 27.50 -0.54 21.96
C GLY A 82 28.86 0.02 21.55
N GLY A 83 29.01 1.36 21.54
CA GLY A 83 30.09 2.09 20.89
C GLY A 83 31.51 1.52 21.11
N TRP A 84 32.30 1.52 20.03
CA TRP A 84 33.78 1.50 20.00
C TRP A 84 34.50 0.46 20.89
N SER A 85 33.85 -0.62 21.31
CA SER A 85 34.42 -1.69 22.16
C SER A 85 34.69 -3.00 21.40
N ARG A 86 34.55 -2.97 20.06
CA ARG A 86 34.95 -4.05 19.15
C ARG A 86 35.73 -3.47 17.96
N GLN A 87 36.95 -3.02 18.20
CA GLN A 87 37.95 -2.97 17.13
C GLN A 87 38.65 -4.34 17.20
N PRO A 88 38.62 -5.19 16.15
CA PRO A 88 39.48 -6.36 16.12
C PRO A 88 40.93 -5.86 16.02
N GLU A 89 41.73 -6.21 17.03
CA GLU A 89 43.19 -6.10 17.04
C GLU A 89 43.84 -6.96 15.94
#